data_AF-A0A9N9EJ58-F1
#
_entry.id   AF-A0A9N9EJ58-F1
#
_cell.length_a   1.000
_cell.length_b   1.000
_cell.length_c   1.000
_cell.angle_alpha   90.00
_cell.angle_beta   90.00
_cell.angle_gamma   90.00
#
_symmetry.space_group_name_H-M   'P 1'
#
loop_
_entity.id
_entity.type
_entity.pdbx_description
1 polymer ?
#
loop_
_entity_poly.entity_id
_entity_poly.type
_entity_poly.pdbx_seq_one_letter_code
_entity_poly.pdbx_strand_id
1 'polypeptide(L)' 'MEPFTEFISAHGLTLERNPQSYRSLKSIRRIPKGTDVVYSDPLASFPIPSAGKIYCDQCLEIPIKPLLTCSK' A
#
# COMPACT_ATOMS: atom_id res chain seq x y z
N MET A 1 -3.89 22.64 -4.60
CA MET A 1 -3.82 21.40 -5.41
C MET A 1 -3.95 20.24 -4.44
N GLU A 2 -4.82 19.25 -4.70
CA GLU A 2 -5.04 18.16 -3.74
C GLU A 2 -3.78 17.27 -3.63
N PRO A 3 -3.26 16.99 -2.41
CA PRO A 3 -1.99 16.28 -2.22
C PRO A 3 -1.93 14.90 -2.88
N PHE A 4 -3.08 14.23 -3.03
CA PHE A 4 -3.18 12.95 -3.72
C PHE A 4 -2.86 13.07 -5.23
N THR A 5 -3.35 14.12 -5.89
CA THR A 5 -3.16 14.34 -7.33
C THR A 5 -1.68 14.60 -7.64
N GLU A 6 -0.98 15.29 -6.73
CA GLU A 6 0.46 15.54 -6.83
C GLU A 6 1.27 14.24 -6.68
N PHE A 7 0.93 13.43 -5.66
CA PHE A 7 1.57 12.14 -5.42
C PHE A 7 1.46 11.19 -6.63
N ILE A 8 0.26 10.99 -7.18
CA ILE A 8 0.08 10.08 -8.32
C ILE A 8 0.77 10.61 -9.58
N SER A 9 0.76 11.94 -9.79
CA SER A 9 1.42 12.56 -10.94
C SER A 9 2.93 12.37 -10.90
N ALA A 10 3.54 12.46 -9.70
CA ALA A 10 4.97 12.18 -9.51
C ALA A 10 5.35 10.73 -9.89
N HIS A 11 4.41 9.78 -9.80
CA HIS A 11 4.61 8.39 -10.20
C HIS A 11 4.27 8.11 -11.68
N GLY A 12 3.87 9.13 -12.43
CA GLY A 12 3.44 8.99 -13.83
C GLY A 12 2.05 8.37 -13.96
N LEU A 13 1.19 8.61 -12.97
CA LEU A 13 -0.21 8.18 -12.97
C LEU A 13 -1.14 9.38 -13.01
N THR A 14 -2.32 9.18 -13.59
CA THR A 14 -3.42 10.15 -13.59
C THR A 14 -4.70 9.49 -13.10
N LEU A 15 -5.60 10.31 -12.58
CA LEU A 15 -6.95 9.87 -12.22
C LEU A 15 -7.87 9.99 -13.43
N GLU A 16 -8.47 8.89 -13.85
CA GLU A 16 -9.48 8.86 -14.90
C GLU A 16 -10.86 8.65 -14.27
N ARG A 17 -11.84 9.45 -14.67
CA ARG A 17 -13.25 9.21 -14.32
C ARG A 17 -13.86 8.35 -15.40
N ASN A 18 -14.39 7.20 -15.02
CA ASN A 18 -15.07 6.28 -15.91
C ASN A 18 -16.51 6.09 -15.43
N PRO A 19 -17.53 6.25 -16.28
CA PRO A 19 -18.93 6.06 -15.89
C PRO A 19 -19.28 4.65 -15.40
N GLN A 20 -18.46 3.63 -15.68
CA GLN A 20 -18.67 2.24 -15.25
C GLN A 20 -17.85 1.87 -14.00
N SER A 21 -16.64 2.40 -13.83
CA SER A 21 -15.74 2.06 -12.72
C SER A 21 -15.50 3.20 -11.72
N TYR A 22 -16.28 4.29 -11.84
CA TYR A 22 -16.14 5.54 -11.09
C TYR A 22 -14.78 6.22 -11.27
N ARG A 23 -13.77 5.82 -10.50
CA ARG A 23 -12.44 6.42 -10.47
C ARG A 23 -11.38 5.33 -10.64
N SER A 24 -10.50 5.54 -11.59
CA SER A 24 -9.41 4.62 -11.93
C SER A 24 -8.08 5.36 -11.97
N LEU A 25 -6.98 4.64 -11.72
CA LEU A 25 -5.63 5.13 -11.99
C LEU A 25 -5.20 4.67 -13.39
N LYS A 26 -4.62 5.59 -14.16
CA LYS A 26 -4.13 5.35 -15.51
C LYS A 26 -2.68 5.77 -15.61
N SER A 27 -1.84 4.92 -16.18
CA SER A 27 -0.45 5.28 -16.45
C SER A 27 -0.35 6.20 -17.67
N ILE A 28 0.46 7.25 -17.58
CA ILE A 28 0.77 8.13 -18.72
C ILE A 28 1.94 7.61 -19.56
N ARG A 29 2.59 6.52 -19.11
CA ARG A 29 3.75 5.90 -19.76
C ARG A 29 3.66 4.39 -19.75
N ARG A 30 4.47 3.73 -20.59
CA ARG A 30 4.59 2.27 -20.58
C ARG A 30 5.31 1.83 -19.31
N ILE A 31 4.73 0.85 -18.61
CA ILE A 31 5.33 0.23 -17.41
C ILE A 31 5.84 -1.17 -17.82
N PRO A 32 7.14 -1.47 -17.68
CA PRO A 32 7.66 -2.81 -17.95
C PRO A 32 7.05 -3.87 -17.02
N LYS A 33 6.99 -5.11 -17.50
CA LYS A 33 6.50 -6.23 -16.68
C LYS A 33 7.42 -6.43 -15.47
N GLY A 34 6.81 -6.58 -14.29
CA GLY A 34 7.53 -6.77 -13.03
C GLY A 34 8.05 -5.49 -12.39
N THR A 35 7.71 -4.31 -12.93
CA THR A 35 8.02 -3.03 -12.30
C THR A 35 6.95 -2.67 -11.28
N ASP A 36 7.38 -2.29 -10.07
CA ASP A 36 6.49 -1.75 -9.06
C ASP A 36 6.01 -0.35 -9.47
N VAL A 37 4.70 -0.14 -9.40
CA VAL A 37 4.06 1.08 -9.92
C VAL A 37 4.02 2.18 -8.87
N VAL A 38 3.58 1.84 -7.66
CA VAL A 38 3.47 2.74 -6.50
C VAL A 38 3.66 1.92 -5.23
N TYR A 39 4.39 2.49 -4.27
CA TYR A 39 4.36 2.07 -2.88
C TYR A 39 3.65 3.13 -2.05
N SER A 40 2.80 2.69 -1.13
CA SER A 40 2.14 3.57 -0.17
C SER A 40 2.02 2.89 1.17
N ASP A 41 2.33 3.62 2.23
CA ASP A 41 2.09 3.16 3.58
C ASP A 41 0.58 3.03 3.86
N PRO A 42 0.16 2.06 4.67
CA PRO A 42 -1.24 1.93 5.06
C PRO A 42 -1.66 3.16 5.88
N LEU A 43 -2.87 3.66 5.64
CA LEU A 43 -3.45 4.71 6.48
C LEU A 43 -3.71 4.20 7.91
N ALA A 44 -4.17 2.95 8.02
CA ALA A 44 -4.35 2.24 9.28
C ALA A 44 -4.22 0.73 9.02
N SER A 45 -3.71 0.00 10.01
CA SER A 45 -3.61 -1.45 10.00
C SER A 45 -4.02 -2.00 11.37
N PHE A 46 -4.82 -3.07 11.38
CA PHE A 46 -5.30 -3.70 12.60
C PHE A 46 -5.03 -5.21 12.55
N PRO A 47 -4.55 -5.81 13.65
CA PRO A 47 -4.31 -7.23 13.70
C PRO A 47 -5.62 -8.02 13.65
N ILE A 48 -5.65 -9.07 12.85
CA ILE A 48 -6.76 -10.02 12.85
C ILE A 48 -6.61 -10.90 14.11
N PRO A 49 -7.64 -11.06 14.96
CA PRO A 49 -7.49 -11.76 16.24
C PRO A 49 -6.95 -13.19 16.13
N SER A 50 -7.27 -13.90 15.05
CA SER A 50 -6.74 -15.26 14.79
C SER A 50 -5.25 -15.29 14.44
N ALA A 51 -4.65 -14.14 14.11
CA ALA A 51 -3.26 -14.00 13.71
C ALA A 51 -2.34 -13.46 14.82
N GLY A 52 -2.88 -13.02 15.96
CA GLY A 52 -2.16 -12.30 17.04
C GLY A 52 -1.10 -13.08 17.82
N LYS A 53 -0.72 -14.29 17.36
CA LYS A 53 0.41 -15.08 17.88
C LYS A 53 1.36 -15.58 16.77
N ILE A 54 1.02 -15.31 15.52
CA ILE A 54 1.77 -15.78 14.34
C ILE A 54 2.62 -14.64 13.79
N TYR A 55 2.08 -13.42 13.79
CA TYR A 55 2.73 -12.24 13.25
C TYR A 55 2.84 -11.15 14.31
N CYS A 56 3.82 -10.28 14.18
CA CYS A 56 3.88 -9.07 15.00
C CYS A 56 2.88 -8.03 14.50
N ASP A 57 2.11 -7.44 15.43
CA ASP A 57 1.05 -6.47 15.10
C ASP A 57 1.55 -5.15 14.48
N GLN A 58 2.84 -4.84 14.58
CA GLN A 58 3.42 -3.61 14.01
C GLN A 58 4.07 -3.84 12.63
N CYS A 59 4.94 -4.85 12.53
CA CYS A 59 5.77 -5.11 11.37
C CYS A 59 5.18 -6.22 10.46
N LEU A 60 4.14 -6.94 10.92
CA LEU A 60 3.51 -8.09 10.24
C LEU A 60 4.46 -9.25 9.90
N GLU A 61 5.67 -9.24 10.44
CA GLU A 61 6.66 -10.31 10.27
C GLU A 61 6.41 -11.47 11.23
N ILE A 62 6.83 -12.66 10.83
CA ILE A 62 6.84 -13.85 11.69
C ILE A 62 8.04 -13.72 12.63
N PRO A 63 7.84 -13.66 13.96
CA PRO A 63 8.94 -13.48 14.89
C PRO A 63 9.84 -14.72 14.90
N ILE A 64 11.13 -14.53 14.59
CA ILE A 64 12.15 -15.60 14.51
C ILE A 64 12.42 -16.21 15.91
N LYS A 65 12.01 -15.53 16.98
CA LYS A 65 12.04 -16.03 18.36
C LYS A 65 10.70 -15.77 19.05
N PRO A 66 10.21 -16.69 19.91
CA PRO A 66 9.02 -16.42 20.68
C PRO A 66 9.29 -15.20 21.56
N LEU A 67 8.46 -14.15 21.44
CA LEU A 67 8.41 -12.98 22.32
C LEU A 67 9.37 -11.80 22.03
N LEU A 68 9.58 -11.45 20.76
CA LEU A 68 9.93 -10.06 20.43
C LEU A 68 8.79 -9.45 19.63
N THR A 69 7.85 -8.80 20.32
CA THR A 69 7.07 -7.74 19.66
C THR A 69 8.08 -6.75 19.12
N CYS A 70 7.99 -6.37 17.84
CA CYS A 70 8.69 -5.21 17.26
C CYS A 70 8.30 -3.98 18.11
N SER A 71 8.93 -3.74 19.25
CA SER A 71 8.64 -2.62 20.16
C SER A 71 9.95 -2.21 20.82
N LYS A 72 10.45 -1.04 20.40
CA LYS A 72 11.57 -0.20 20.90
C LYS A 72 12.63 -0.83 21.80
#